data_AF-A0A9N9QST9-F1
#
_entry.id   AF-A0A9N9QST9-F1
#
_cell.length_a   1.000
_cell.length_b   1.000
_cell.length_c   1.000
_cell.angle_alpha   90.00
_cell.angle_beta   90.00
_cell.angle_gamma   90.00
#
_symmetry.space_group_name_H-M   'P 1'
#
loop_
_entity.id
_entity.type
_entity.pdbx_description
1 polymer ?
#
loop_
_entity_poly.entity_id
_entity_poly.type
_entity_poly.pdbx_seq_one_letter_code
_entity_poly.pdbx_strand_id
1 'polypeptide(L)'
;MMNDIRPFVFRWGVHGFQDFFLAFGTIMFAFGGASTFPTIQNDMTDKKGFSQSLQYSFAAILILYLPIAIGGYAVYGEAVAPNVASSLSATPLTLAGNILMAIHLVTAFIIIINPVCQEMEELYSVPRESTGWRIVVRVSIMLGILFIGESIPRFYTVLALVGGTTVALLTFVLPSYCYLQLIGQNQQGQTPANSWMDEGGLLGGDSDWRRWRAGRDLQRYQRYIQHRPSDTLLYALKDAALFE
;
A
#
# COMPACT_ATOMS: atom_id res chain seq x y z
N MET A 1 -5.58 20.08 41.70
CA MET A 1 -5.13 18.97 42.56
C MET A 1 -3.92 18.36 41.90
N MET A 2 -2.77 18.58 42.53
CA MET A 2 -1.42 18.32 42.03
C MET A 2 -1.04 16.84 42.16
N ASN A 3 -0.38 16.33 41.11
CA ASN A 3 0.80 15.46 41.15
C ASN A 3 0.82 14.26 42.12
N ASP A 4 -0.14 13.35 42.01
CA ASP A 4 0.08 11.96 42.39
C ASP A 4 0.56 11.18 41.15
N ILE A 5 1.79 11.43 40.70
CA ILE A 5 2.46 10.54 39.74
C ILE A 5 2.88 9.29 40.52
N ARG A 6 1.97 8.32 40.62
CA ARG A 6 2.27 7.02 41.23
C ARG A 6 3.05 6.19 40.21
N PRO A 7 4.15 5.52 40.59
CA PRO A 7 4.97 4.77 39.65
C PRO A 7 4.17 3.60 39.05
N PHE A 8 4.25 3.43 37.73
CA PHE A 8 3.95 2.23 36.93
C PHE A 8 2.90 1.25 37.53
N VAL A 9 1.68 1.72 37.80
CA VAL A 9 0.57 0.81 38.10
C VAL A 9 -0.22 0.59 36.81
N PHE A 10 0.04 -0.52 36.12
CA PHE A 10 -0.84 -0.98 35.04
C PHE A 10 -2.24 -1.18 35.61
N ARG A 11 -3.11 -0.19 35.41
CA ARG A 11 -4.55 -0.33 35.67
C ARG A 11 -5.13 -1.05 34.47
N TRP A 12 -5.50 -2.31 34.68
CA TRP A 12 -6.17 -3.13 33.69
C TRP A 12 -7.67 -2.88 33.77
N GLY A 13 -8.26 -2.33 32.72
CA GLY A 13 -9.69 -2.36 32.48
C GLY A 13 -10.11 -3.72 31.94
N VAL A 14 -11.36 -4.11 32.20
CA VAL A 14 -11.98 -5.24 31.54
C VAL A 14 -12.45 -4.75 30.17
N HIS A 15 -11.78 -5.19 29.11
CA HIS A 15 -12.08 -4.80 27.74
C HIS A 15 -12.91 -5.87 27.04
N GLY A 16 -13.91 -5.43 26.28
CA GLY A 16 -14.80 -6.32 25.55
C GLY A 16 -14.20 -6.79 24.22
N PHE A 17 -14.90 -7.72 23.58
CA PHE A 17 -14.56 -8.17 22.22
C PHE A 17 -14.56 -7.00 21.23
N GLN A 18 -15.48 -6.03 21.39
CA GLN A 18 -15.56 -4.86 20.53
C GLN A 18 -14.31 -3.97 20.62
N ASP A 19 -13.79 -3.73 21.82
CA ASP A 19 -12.60 -2.91 22.05
C ASP A 19 -11.37 -3.55 21.41
N PHE A 20 -11.29 -4.88 21.43
CA PHE A 20 -10.24 -5.62 20.73
C PHE A 20 -10.25 -5.36 19.22
N PHE A 21 -11.40 -5.44 18.54
CA PHE A 21 -11.45 -5.18 17.08
C PHE A 21 -11.23 -3.72 16.74
N LEU A 22 -11.70 -2.79 17.59
CA LEU A 22 -11.42 -1.37 17.40
C LEU A 22 -9.92 -1.10 17.52
N ALA A 23 -9.26 -1.68 18.52
CA ALA A 23 -7.80 -1.58 18.67
C ALA A 23 -7.07 -2.23 17.49
N PHE A 24 -7.49 -3.44 17.09
CA PHE A 24 -6.89 -4.16 15.96
C PHE A 24 -7.00 -3.37 14.65
N GLY A 25 -8.19 -2.84 14.33
CA GLY A 25 -8.37 -1.98 13.16
C GLY A 25 -7.51 -0.72 13.22
N THR A 26 -7.39 -0.10 14.39
CA THR A 26 -6.52 1.08 14.57
C THR A 26 -5.04 0.73 14.36
N ILE A 27 -4.60 -0.43 14.86
CA ILE A 27 -3.23 -0.92 14.65
C ILE A 27 -3.00 -1.21 13.17
N MET A 28 -3.93 -1.85 12.47
CA MET A 28 -3.82 -2.08 11.03
C MET A 28 -3.72 -0.78 10.25
N PHE A 29 -4.50 0.25 10.60
CA PHE A 29 -4.36 1.58 10.01
C PHE A 29 -2.96 2.15 10.21
N ALA A 30 -2.39 2.03 11.42
CA ALA A 30 -1.07 2.54 11.75
C ALA A 30 0.07 1.85 10.98
N PHE A 31 -0.09 0.57 10.63
CA PHE A 31 0.85 -0.18 9.79
C PHE A 31 0.46 -0.20 8.30
N GLY A 32 -0.46 0.68 7.88
CA GLY A 32 -0.82 0.85 6.48
C GLY A 32 0.36 1.35 5.62
N GLY A 33 0.24 1.18 4.31
CA GLY A 33 1.27 1.60 3.35
C GLY A 33 1.57 0.59 2.24
N ALA A 34 0.98 -0.60 2.29
CA ALA A 34 1.19 -1.64 1.28
C ALA A 34 0.92 -1.17 -0.17
N SER A 35 0.05 -0.17 -0.36
CA SER A 35 -0.26 0.40 -1.67
C SER A 35 0.92 1.14 -2.32
N THR A 36 1.85 1.68 -1.52
CA THR A 36 2.99 2.44 -2.04
C THR A 36 4.21 1.54 -2.31
N PHE A 37 4.20 0.31 -1.81
CA PHE A 37 5.29 -0.66 -1.94
C PHE A 37 5.73 -0.90 -3.39
N PRO A 38 4.82 -1.10 -4.37
CA PRO A 38 5.23 -1.29 -5.76
C PRO A 38 5.97 -0.07 -6.33
N THR A 39 5.52 1.14 -6.02
CA THR A 39 6.16 2.39 -6.46
C THR A 39 7.53 2.54 -5.83
N ILE A 40 7.64 2.34 -4.50
CA ILE A 40 8.92 2.38 -3.79
C ILE A 40 9.90 1.36 -4.37
N GLN A 41 9.45 0.11 -4.55
CA GLN A 41 10.29 -0.94 -5.13
C GLN A 41 10.71 -0.61 -6.57
N ASN A 42 9.84 0.01 -7.36
CA ASN A 42 10.17 0.42 -8.72
C ASN A 42 11.23 1.53 -8.76
N ASP A 43 11.20 2.44 -7.78
CA ASP A 43 12.11 3.57 -7.66
C ASP A 43 13.45 3.21 -6.99
N MET A 44 13.58 2.01 -6.40
CA MET A 44 14.84 1.54 -5.83
C MET A 44 15.90 1.26 -6.90
N THR A 45 17.13 1.73 -6.64
CA THR A 45 18.32 1.41 -7.46
C THR A 45 18.56 -0.09 -7.56
N ASP A 46 18.46 -0.81 -6.44
CA ASP A 46 18.51 -2.28 -6.40
C ASP A 46 17.19 -2.86 -5.85
N LYS A 47 16.36 -3.37 -6.75
CA LYS A 47 15.05 -3.96 -6.44
C LYS A 47 15.15 -5.25 -5.61
N LYS A 48 16.31 -5.93 -5.61
CA LYS A 48 16.53 -7.16 -4.83
C LYS A 48 16.62 -6.86 -3.32
N GLY A 49 17.03 -5.65 -2.95
CA GLY A 49 17.11 -5.18 -1.56
C GLY A 49 15.76 -4.82 -0.92
N PHE A 50 14.65 -4.89 -1.66
CA PHE A 50 13.34 -4.44 -1.18
C PHE A 50 12.89 -5.15 0.12
N SER A 51 13.09 -6.47 0.22
CA SER A 51 12.73 -7.23 1.43
C SER A 51 13.49 -6.76 2.68
N GLN A 52 14.79 -6.46 2.53
CA GLN A 52 15.60 -5.93 3.64
C GLN A 52 15.15 -4.52 4.03
N SER A 53 14.83 -3.67 3.05
CA SER A 53 14.29 -2.34 3.29
C SER A 53 12.97 -2.37 4.08
N LEU A 54 12.08 -3.31 3.75
CA LEU A 54 10.86 -3.54 4.51
C LEU A 54 11.16 -3.95 5.97
N GLN A 55 12.07 -4.90 6.19
CA GLN A 55 12.42 -5.33 7.55
C GLN A 55 12.95 -4.17 8.41
N TYR A 56 13.85 -3.35 7.87
CA TYR A 56 14.39 -2.20 8.58
C TYR A 56 13.34 -1.12 8.84
N SER A 57 12.47 -0.83 7.87
CA SER A 57 11.42 0.18 8.05
C SER A 57 10.37 -0.23 9.09
N PHE A 58 9.90 -1.49 9.06
CA PHE A 58 8.98 -1.99 10.09
C PHE A 58 9.64 -2.05 11.48
N ALA A 59 10.91 -2.43 11.57
CA ALA A 59 11.65 -2.39 12.84
C ALA A 59 11.75 -0.96 13.38
N ALA A 60 12.06 0.02 12.52
CA ALA A 60 12.12 1.43 12.90
C ALA A 60 10.75 1.95 13.38
N ILE A 61 9.66 1.61 12.69
CA ILE A 61 8.31 1.99 13.10
C ILE A 61 7.94 1.38 14.45
N LEU A 62 8.26 0.10 14.69
CA LEU A 62 8.02 -0.54 15.99
C LEU A 62 8.80 0.14 17.13
N ILE A 63 10.05 0.51 16.89
CA ILE A 63 10.89 1.25 17.86
C ILE A 63 10.29 2.63 18.16
N LEU A 64 9.58 3.26 17.21
CA LEU A 64 8.90 4.53 17.44
C LEU A 64 7.56 4.34 18.16
N TYR A 65 6.77 3.34 17.77
CA TYR A 65 5.40 3.15 18.26
C TYR A 65 5.36 2.54 19.66
N LEU A 66 6.15 1.50 19.92
CA LEU A 66 6.08 0.75 21.18
C LEU A 66 6.42 1.62 22.41
N PRO A 67 7.50 2.42 22.44
CA PRO A 67 7.80 3.25 23.60
C PRO A 67 6.74 4.30 23.87
N ILE A 68 6.14 4.89 22.83
CA ILE A 68 5.06 5.88 22.99
C ILE A 68 3.80 5.21 23.53
N ALA A 69 3.41 4.05 22.99
CA ALA A 69 2.24 3.31 23.43
C ALA A 69 2.41 2.78 24.87
N ILE A 70 3.53 2.12 25.16
CA ILE A 70 3.85 1.58 26.49
C ILE A 70 3.99 2.71 27.50
N GLY A 71 4.74 3.77 27.17
CA GLY A 71 4.96 4.90 28.06
C GLY A 71 3.68 5.68 28.35
N GLY A 72 2.85 5.93 27.32
CA GLY A 72 1.56 6.59 27.48
C GLY A 72 0.61 5.80 28.38
N TYR A 73 0.48 4.49 28.13
CA TYR A 73 -0.36 3.64 28.96
C TYR A 73 0.20 3.44 30.37
N ALA A 74 1.52 3.36 30.53
CA ALA A 74 2.16 3.22 31.84
C ALA A 74 1.91 4.43 32.76
N VAL A 75 1.81 5.64 32.20
CA VAL A 75 1.59 6.88 32.96
C VAL A 75 0.10 7.13 33.21
N TYR A 76 -0.74 6.95 32.19
CA TYR A 76 -2.16 7.33 32.25
C TYR A 76 -3.12 6.16 32.50
N GLY A 77 -2.72 4.93 32.22
CA GLY A 77 -3.56 3.74 32.28
C GLY A 77 -4.86 3.92 31.48
N GLU A 78 -5.98 3.47 32.05
CA GLU A 78 -7.33 3.63 31.50
C GLU A 78 -7.80 5.08 31.33
N ALA A 79 -7.10 6.07 31.91
CA ALA A 79 -7.44 7.49 31.74
C ALA A 79 -6.81 8.10 30.47
N VAL A 80 -6.05 7.32 29.69
CA VAL A 80 -5.46 7.82 28.43
C VAL A 80 -6.56 8.15 27.43
N ALA A 81 -6.55 9.37 26.92
CA ALA A 81 -7.44 9.77 25.85
C ALA A 81 -7.04 9.08 24.53
N PRO A 82 -7.98 8.85 23.59
CA PRO A 82 -7.69 8.25 22.28
C PRO A 82 -6.58 9.00 21.49
N ASN A 83 -6.43 10.29 21.76
CA ASN A 83 -5.26 11.07 21.34
C ASN A 83 -4.35 11.32 22.55
N VAL A 84 -3.17 10.70 22.58
CA VAL A 84 -2.23 10.84 23.71
C VAL A 84 -1.85 12.30 23.99
N ALA A 85 -1.78 13.15 22.97
CA ALA A 85 -1.43 14.57 23.14
C ALA A 85 -2.46 15.33 23.99
N SER A 86 -3.73 14.91 23.97
CA SER A 86 -4.79 15.47 24.82
C SER A 86 -4.71 15.00 26.28
N SER A 87 -3.95 13.94 26.57
CA SER A 87 -3.71 13.47 27.95
C SER A 87 -2.58 14.23 28.64
N LEU A 88 -1.75 14.94 27.87
CA LEU A 88 -0.59 15.67 28.38
C LEU A 88 -1.01 16.96 29.09
N SER A 89 -0.35 17.29 30.21
CA SER A 89 -0.56 18.55 30.92
C SER A 89 -0.14 19.75 30.07
N ALA A 90 -0.91 20.82 30.08
CA ALA A 90 -0.59 22.05 29.35
C ALA A 90 0.72 22.68 29.84
N THR A 91 1.77 22.55 29.03
CA THR A 91 3.11 23.12 29.24
C THR A 91 3.59 23.79 27.95
N PRO A 92 4.61 24.67 28.01
CA PRO A 92 5.21 25.22 26.79
C PRO A 92 5.74 24.14 25.84
N LEU A 93 6.24 23.02 26.39
CA LEU A 93 6.73 21.89 25.58
C LEU A 93 5.60 21.18 24.84
N THR A 94 4.47 20.91 25.50
CA THR A 94 3.31 20.28 24.85
C THR A 94 2.68 21.21 23.83
N LEU A 95 2.69 22.52 24.07
CA LEU A 95 2.26 23.51 23.08
C LEU A 95 3.15 23.47 21.82
N ALA A 96 4.47 23.46 21.99
CA ALA A 96 5.41 23.33 20.88
C ALA A 96 5.19 22.03 20.11
N GLY A 97 5.02 20.90 20.81
CA GLY A 97 4.70 19.61 20.21
C GLY A 97 3.39 19.63 19.40
N ASN A 98 2.34 20.24 19.93
CA ASN A 98 1.05 20.39 19.24
C ASN A 98 1.15 21.28 18.00
N ILE A 99 1.94 22.36 18.05
CA ILE A 99 2.20 23.22 16.87
C ILE A 99 2.95 22.44 15.79
N LEU A 100 4.01 21.71 16.17
CA LEU A 100 4.77 20.88 15.22
C LEU A 100 3.89 19.78 14.61
N MET A 101 3.04 19.14 15.42
CA MET A 101 2.07 18.16 14.94
C MET A 101 1.06 18.78 13.97
N ALA A 102 0.55 19.98 14.26
CA ALA A 102 -0.36 20.70 13.36
C ALA A 102 0.31 21.02 12.00
N ILE A 103 1.55 21.53 12.01
CA ILE A 103 2.32 21.78 10.79
C ILE A 103 2.54 20.48 10.00
N HIS A 104 2.90 19.39 10.68
CA HIS A 104 3.08 18.08 10.08
C HIS A 104 1.80 17.59 9.40
N LEU A 105 0.65 17.67 10.07
CA LEU A 105 -0.64 17.22 9.54
C LEU A 105 -1.08 18.04 8.31
N VAL A 106 -0.91 19.37 8.34
CA VAL A 106 -1.23 20.23 7.19
C VAL A 106 -0.34 19.89 6.00
N THR A 107 0.97 19.74 6.23
CA THR A 107 1.92 19.42 5.16
C THR A 107 1.69 18.02 4.58
N ALA A 108 1.47 17.03 5.44
CA ALA A 108 1.16 15.66 5.03
C ALA A 108 -0.15 15.58 4.24
N PHE A 109 -1.19 16.32 4.67
CA PHE A 109 -2.46 16.36 3.96
C PHE A 109 -2.30 16.87 2.52
N ILE A 110 -1.53 17.96 2.32
CA ILE A 110 -1.27 18.52 0.97
C ILE A 110 -0.60 17.49 0.06
N ILE A 111 0.36 16.72 0.58
CA ILE A 111 1.09 15.70 -0.18
C ILE A 111 0.17 14.52 -0.52
N ILE A 112 -0.59 14.01 0.47
CA ILE A 112 -1.41 12.80 0.33
C ILE A 112 -2.63 13.05 -0.55
N ILE A 113 -3.23 14.24 -0.49
CA ILE A 113 -4.48 14.50 -1.20
C ILE A 113 -4.30 14.68 -2.71
N ASN A 114 -3.11 15.06 -3.15
CA ASN A 114 -2.83 15.31 -4.56
C ASN A 114 -2.98 14.06 -5.45
N PRO A 115 -2.35 12.90 -5.15
CA PRO A 115 -2.56 11.70 -5.94
C PRO A 115 -4.02 11.23 -5.87
N VAL A 116 -4.70 11.34 -4.72
CA VAL A 116 -6.14 11.01 -4.61
C VAL A 116 -6.97 11.85 -5.58
N CYS A 117 -6.71 13.16 -5.67
CA CYS A 117 -7.38 14.03 -6.64
C CYS A 117 -7.08 13.62 -8.09
N GLN A 118 -5.85 13.21 -8.40
CA GLN A 118 -5.46 12.79 -9.74
C GLN A 118 -6.15 11.49 -10.15
N GLU A 119 -6.18 10.49 -9.27
CA GLU A 119 -6.89 9.22 -9.51
C GLU A 119 -8.38 9.45 -9.75
N MET A 120 -9.01 10.35 -9.00
CA MET A 120 -10.42 10.69 -9.20
C MET A 120 -10.65 11.46 -10.50
N GLU A 121 -9.74 12.38 -10.89
CA GLU A 121 -9.79 13.06 -12.19
C GLU A 121 -9.69 12.05 -13.35
N GLU A 122 -8.82 11.05 -13.24
CA GLU A 122 -8.66 9.98 -14.23
C GLU A 122 -9.89 9.07 -14.29
N LEU A 123 -10.45 8.70 -13.13
CA LEU A 123 -11.67 7.89 -13.05
C LEU A 123 -12.87 8.55 -13.72
N TYR A 124 -13.02 9.87 -13.58
CA TYR A 124 -14.06 10.64 -14.26
C TYR A 124 -13.66 11.09 -15.69
N SER A 125 -12.52 10.63 -16.21
CA SER A 125 -11.99 10.96 -17.54
C SER A 125 -11.96 12.48 -17.80
N VAL A 126 -11.59 13.26 -16.77
CA VAL A 126 -11.56 14.72 -16.84
C VAL A 126 -10.48 15.18 -17.82
N PRO A 127 -10.83 15.93 -18.88
CA PRO A 127 -9.83 16.47 -19.79
C PRO A 127 -8.83 17.36 -19.06
N ARG A 128 -7.53 17.15 -19.29
CA ARG A 128 -6.45 17.89 -18.61
C ARG A 128 -6.55 19.41 -18.80
N GLU A 129 -7.12 19.85 -19.92
CA GLU A 129 -7.32 21.26 -20.28
C GLU A 129 -8.53 21.90 -19.58
N SER A 130 -9.44 21.09 -19.03
CA SER A 130 -10.68 21.59 -18.40
C SER A 130 -10.46 21.98 -16.94
N THR A 131 -9.85 23.14 -16.70
CA THR A 131 -9.56 23.65 -15.34
C THR A 131 -10.81 23.70 -14.45
N GLY A 132 -11.98 24.06 -15.00
CA GLY A 132 -13.23 24.15 -14.23
C GLY A 132 -13.69 22.82 -13.65
N TRP A 133 -13.69 21.75 -14.46
CA TRP A 133 -14.14 20.43 -14.02
C TRP A 133 -13.19 19.81 -13.00
N ARG A 134 -11.88 20.06 -13.14
CA ARG A 134 -10.86 19.65 -12.16
C ARG A 134 -11.08 20.32 -10.80
N ILE A 135 -11.39 21.62 -10.77
CA ILE A 135 -11.71 22.32 -9.52
C ILE A 135 -12.94 21.71 -8.86
N VAL A 136 -14.00 21.41 -9.63
CA VAL A 136 -15.22 20.80 -9.08
C VAL A 136 -14.94 19.44 -8.44
N VAL A 137 -14.17 18.57 -9.10
CA VAL A 137 -13.80 17.25 -8.56
C VAL A 137 -12.94 17.40 -7.29
N ARG A 138 -11.95 18.29 -7.28
CA ARG A 138 -11.10 18.50 -6.09
C ARG A 138 -11.90 19.05 -4.91
N VAL A 139 -12.74 20.05 -5.15
CA VAL A 139 -13.59 20.65 -4.11
C VAL A 139 -14.60 19.64 -3.60
N SER A 140 -15.20 18.80 -4.45
CA SER A 140 -16.16 17.77 -4.00
C SER A 140 -15.49 16.73 -3.10
N ILE A 141 -14.25 16.31 -3.41
CA ILE A 141 -13.46 15.43 -2.55
C ILE A 141 -13.15 16.11 -1.21
N MET A 142 -12.74 17.38 -1.21
CA MET A 142 -12.45 18.12 0.03
C MET A 142 -13.70 18.23 0.92
N LEU A 143 -14.84 18.55 0.31
CA LEU A 143 -16.11 18.64 1.02
C LEU A 143 -16.55 17.28 1.58
N GLY A 144 -16.31 16.19 0.85
CA GLY A 144 -16.58 14.84 1.33
C GLY A 144 -15.74 14.47 2.55
N ILE A 145 -14.43 14.74 2.51
CA ILE A 145 -13.52 14.49 3.65
C ILE A 145 -13.94 15.34 4.86
N LEU A 146 -14.24 16.63 4.64
CA LEU A 146 -14.70 17.53 5.69
C LEU A 146 -16.02 17.05 6.32
N PHE A 147 -16.98 16.64 5.48
CA PHE A 147 -18.27 16.13 5.94
C PHE A 147 -18.13 14.88 6.82
N ILE A 148 -17.26 13.94 6.43
CA ILE A 148 -16.96 12.75 7.24
C ILE A 148 -16.30 13.14 8.57
N GLY A 149 -15.35 14.08 8.52
CA GLY A 149 -14.64 14.57 9.71
C GLY A 149 -15.57 15.23 10.73
N GLU A 150 -16.51 16.07 10.28
CA GLU A 150 -17.49 16.73 11.16
C GLU A 150 -18.59 15.76 11.65
N SER A 151 -18.96 14.75 10.84
CA SER A 151 -20.03 13.82 11.19
C SER A 151 -19.61 12.78 12.24
N ILE A 152 -18.33 12.42 12.31
CA ILE A 152 -17.84 11.36 13.21
C ILE A 152 -16.91 11.99 14.27
N PRO A 153 -17.43 12.32 15.48
CA PRO A 153 -16.65 12.99 16.52
C PRO A 153 -15.58 12.09 17.16
N ARG A 154 -15.61 10.77 16.89
CA ARG A 154 -14.68 9.78 17.44
C ARG A 154 -13.63 9.40 16.40
N PHE A 155 -12.50 10.10 16.43
CA PHE A 155 -11.37 9.88 15.52
C PHE A 155 -10.92 8.41 15.42
N TYR A 156 -10.75 7.73 16.56
CA TYR A 156 -10.31 6.32 16.58
C TYR A 156 -11.28 5.36 15.89
N THR A 157 -12.57 5.69 15.85
CA THR A 157 -13.57 4.88 15.13
C THR A 157 -13.34 4.96 13.61
N VAL A 158 -12.95 6.13 13.10
CA VAL A 158 -12.59 6.30 11.68
C VAL A 158 -11.32 5.51 11.36
N LEU A 159 -10.30 5.59 12.21
CA LEU A 159 -9.07 4.83 12.04
C LEU A 159 -9.33 3.32 12.04
N ALA A 160 -10.11 2.84 13.00
CA ALA A 160 -10.48 1.43 13.10
C ALA A 160 -11.25 0.95 11.87
N LEU A 161 -12.18 1.76 11.36
CA LEU A 161 -12.96 1.45 10.17
C LEU A 161 -12.06 1.36 8.93
N VAL A 162 -11.24 2.38 8.67
CA VAL A 162 -10.36 2.43 7.50
C VAL A 162 -9.31 1.31 7.57
N GLY A 163 -8.69 1.11 8.73
CA GLY A 163 -7.71 0.05 8.94
C GLY A 163 -8.32 -1.35 8.79
N GLY A 164 -9.47 -1.57 9.43
CA GLY A 164 -10.24 -2.83 9.37
C GLY A 164 -10.76 -3.19 7.99
N THR A 165 -10.97 -2.21 7.13
CA THR A 165 -11.53 -2.41 5.78
C THR A 165 -10.47 -2.24 4.70
N THR A 166 -10.23 -1.01 4.25
CA THR A 166 -9.40 -0.73 3.07
C THR A 166 -7.97 -1.20 3.26
N VAL A 167 -7.34 -0.91 4.39
CA VAL A 167 -5.94 -1.33 4.64
C VAL A 167 -5.83 -2.85 4.75
N ALA A 168 -6.77 -3.50 5.42
CA ALA A 168 -6.81 -4.96 5.52
C ALA A 168 -6.99 -5.63 4.15
N LEU A 169 -7.93 -5.13 3.33
CA LEU A 169 -8.14 -5.62 1.97
C LEU A 169 -6.89 -5.46 1.11
N LEU A 170 -6.24 -4.31 1.18
CA LEU A 170 -5.07 -3.99 0.34
C LEU A 170 -3.81 -4.74 0.79
N THR A 171 -3.69 -5.04 2.09
CA THR A 171 -2.49 -5.70 2.65
C THR A 171 -2.60 -7.22 2.61
N PHE A 172 -3.79 -7.79 2.83
CA PHE A 172 -3.98 -9.24 2.91
C PHE A 172 -4.65 -9.84 1.69
N VAL A 173 -5.76 -9.24 1.22
CA VAL A 173 -6.59 -9.84 0.17
C VAL A 173 -5.99 -9.60 -1.21
N LEU A 174 -5.58 -8.37 -1.51
CA LEU A 174 -5.09 -7.99 -2.83
C LEU A 174 -3.81 -8.76 -3.23
N PRO A 175 -2.78 -8.91 -2.38
CA PRO A 175 -1.57 -9.66 -2.76
C PRO A 175 -1.86 -11.15 -3.00
N SER A 176 -2.70 -11.77 -2.17
CA SER A 176 -3.13 -13.16 -2.36
C SER A 176 -3.91 -13.35 -3.65
N TYR A 177 -4.82 -12.42 -3.96
CA TYR A 177 -5.58 -12.44 -5.22
C TYR A 177 -4.65 -12.31 -6.43
N CYS A 178 -3.74 -11.33 -6.43
CA CYS A 178 -2.75 -11.15 -7.50
C CYS A 178 -1.85 -12.38 -7.67
N TYR A 179 -1.42 -12.99 -6.57
CA TYR A 179 -0.59 -14.20 -6.59
C TYR A 179 -1.30 -15.39 -7.25
N LEU A 180 -2.57 -15.63 -6.92
CA LEU A 180 -3.37 -16.69 -7.53
C LEU A 180 -3.58 -16.46 -9.04
N GLN A 181 -3.84 -15.22 -9.45
CA GLN A 181 -3.97 -14.86 -10.87
C GLN A 181 -2.66 -15.07 -11.65
N LEU A 182 -1.52 -14.72 -11.06
CA LEU A 182 -0.20 -14.92 -11.66
C LEU A 182 0.13 -16.40 -11.89
N ILE A 183 -0.20 -17.27 -10.93
CA ILE A 183 -0.02 -18.72 -11.09
C ILE A 183 -0.91 -19.27 -12.21
N GLY A 184 -2.18 -18.85 -12.27
CA GLY A 184 -3.10 -19.29 -13.32
C GLY A 184 -2.62 -18.93 -14.73
N GLN A 185 -2.06 -17.74 -14.91
CA GLN A 185 -1.48 -17.32 -16.20
C GLN A 185 -0.22 -18.12 -16.57
N ASN A 186 0.64 -18.43 -15.59
CA ASN A 186 1.83 -19.24 -15.83
C ASN A 186 1.48 -20.67 -16.26
N GLN A 187 0.39 -21.25 -15.73
CA GLN A 187 -0.11 -22.55 -16.15
C GLN A 187 -0.67 -22.55 -17.58
N GLN A 188 -1.36 -21.48 -18.00
CA GLN A 188 -1.83 -21.34 -19.39
C GLN A 188 -0.69 -21.11 -20.39
N GLY A 189 0.38 -20.40 -20.00
CA GLY A 189 1.60 -20.26 -20.80
C GLY A 189 2.42 -21.55 -20.92
N GLN A 190 2.19 -22.50 -20.02
CA GLN A 190 2.82 -23.82 -19.96
C GLN A 190 1.96 -24.94 -20.56
N THR A 191 0.89 -24.64 -21.32
CA THR A 191 0.19 -25.69 -22.12
C THR A 191 1.25 -26.50 -22.83
N PRO A 192 1.43 -27.77 -22.42
CA PRO A 192 2.65 -28.46 -22.75
C PRO A 192 2.57 -28.75 -24.24
N ALA A 193 3.69 -28.57 -24.95
CA ALA A 193 3.76 -28.68 -26.41
C ALA A 193 3.40 -30.09 -26.93
N ASN A 194 3.12 -31.02 -26.02
CA ASN A 194 2.66 -32.38 -26.22
C ASN A 194 1.12 -32.54 -26.17
N SER A 195 0.32 -31.49 -25.94
CA SER A 195 -1.15 -31.57 -26.17
C SER A 195 -1.48 -31.94 -27.62
N TRP A 196 -0.60 -31.58 -28.56
CA TRP A 196 -0.65 -32.03 -29.96
C TRP A 196 -0.08 -33.44 -30.18
N MET A 197 0.64 -34.01 -29.21
CA MET A 197 1.15 -35.39 -29.29
C MET A 197 0.07 -36.40 -28.91
N ASP A 198 -0.90 -36.02 -28.06
CA ASP A 198 -2.04 -36.87 -27.70
C ASP A 198 -3.14 -36.87 -28.77
N GLU A 199 -3.28 -35.78 -29.55
CA GLU A 199 -4.16 -35.72 -30.74
C GLU A 199 -3.45 -36.18 -32.03
N GLY A 200 -2.13 -36.35 -31.99
CA GLY A 200 -1.26 -36.53 -33.16
C GLY A 200 -0.76 -37.95 -33.43
N GLY A 201 -1.41 -38.98 -32.88
CA GLY A 201 -1.07 -40.39 -33.12
C GLY A 201 -1.21 -40.89 -34.56
N LEU A 202 -1.34 -40.02 -35.57
CA LEU A 202 -1.62 -40.42 -36.94
C LEU A 202 -0.72 -39.85 -38.03
N LEU A 203 0.26 -38.96 -37.80
CA LEU A 203 1.12 -38.50 -38.90
C LEU A 203 2.59 -38.33 -38.49
N GLY A 204 3.38 -39.32 -38.91
CA GLY A 204 4.70 -39.12 -39.53
C GLY A 204 5.80 -38.59 -38.63
N GLY A 205 6.68 -39.49 -38.20
CA GLY A 205 7.93 -39.14 -37.53
C GLY A 205 8.81 -38.26 -38.41
N ASP A 206 9.06 -37.04 -37.94
CA ASP A 206 10.24 -36.30 -38.34
C ASP A 206 10.86 -35.68 -37.07
N SER A 207 12.07 -36.12 -36.75
CA SER A 207 12.69 -36.00 -35.42
C SER A 207 13.34 -34.64 -35.13
N ASP A 208 13.06 -33.61 -35.93
CA ASP A 208 13.76 -32.32 -35.84
C ASP A 208 13.00 -31.27 -35.00
N TRP A 209 12.89 -31.55 -33.71
CA TRP A 209 12.28 -30.65 -32.72
C TRP A 209 13.03 -29.31 -32.57
N ARG A 210 14.30 -29.22 -33.00
CA ARG A 210 15.13 -28.00 -32.89
C ARG A 210 14.67 -26.92 -33.87
N ARG A 211 14.31 -27.32 -35.09
CA ARG A 211 13.85 -26.42 -36.16
C ARG A 211 12.47 -25.81 -35.85
N TRP A 212 11.61 -26.58 -35.20
CA TRP A 212 10.30 -26.10 -34.74
C TRP A 212 10.39 -25.16 -33.53
N ARG A 213 11.34 -25.40 -32.61
CA ARG A 213 11.57 -24.51 -31.45
C ARG A 213 12.03 -23.12 -31.90
N ALA A 214 12.98 -23.07 -32.85
CA ALA A 214 13.46 -21.81 -33.44
C ALA A 214 12.37 -21.01 -34.18
N GLY A 215 11.44 -21.70 -34.88
CA GLY A 215 10.32 -21.05 -35.56
C GLY A 215 9.29 -20.41 -34.61
N ARG A 216 9.04 -21.03 -33.44
CA ARG A 216 8.14 -20.47 -32.43
C ARG A 216 8.73 -19.29 -31.68
N ASP A 217 10.04 -19.29 -31.43
CA ASP A 217 10.72 -18.16 -30.81
C ASP A 217 10.73 -16.94 -31.74
N LEU A 218 10.90 -17.13 -33.05
CA LEU A 218 10.75 -16.06 -34.03
C LEU A 218 9.32 -15.48 -34.08
N GLN A 219 8.30 -16.33 -34.06
CA GLN A 219 6.91 -15.87 -34.05
C GLN A 219 6.53 -15.18 -32.74
N ARG A 220 7.10 -15.62 -31.61
CA ARG A 220 6.90 -14.99 -30.29
C ARG A 220 7.60 -13.62 -30.24
N TYR A 221 8.79 -13.51 -30.83
CA TYR A 221 9.53 -12.25 -31.00
C TYR A 221 8.82 -11.29 -31.96
N GLN A 222 8.30 -11.78 -33.08
CA GLN A 222 7.51 -10.97 -34.03
C GLN A 222 6.20 -10.47 -33.42
N ARG A 223 5.51 -11.28 -32.60
CA ARG A 223 4.33 -10.83 -31.83
C ARG A 223 4.69 -9.79 -30.78
N TYR A 224 5.86 -9.93 -30.15
CA TYR A 224 6.41 -8.95 -29.21
C TYR A 224 6.71 -7.60 -29.88
N ILE A 225 7.23 -7.62 -31.12
CA ILE A 225 7.50 -6.42 -31.92
C ILE A 225 6.21 -5.74 -32.40
N GLN A 226 5.17 -6.51 -32.76
CA GLN A 226 3.92 -5.93 -33.26
C GLN A 226 3.07 -5.20 -32.22
N HIS A 227 3.30 -5.43 -30.92
CA HIS A 227 2.47 -4.88 -29.83
C HIS A 227 3.12 -3.74 -29.04
N ARG A 228 4.26 -3.17 -29.49
CA ARG A 228 4.94 -2.05 -28.80
C ARG A 228 5.21 -0.85 -29.71
N PRO A 229 5.02 0.39 -29.21
CA PRO A 229 5.38 1.61 -29.94
C PRO A 229 6.89 1.72 -30.16
N SER A 230 7.26 2.31 -31.30
CA SER A 230 8.56 2.29 -32.00
C SER A 230 9.81 2.71 -31.21
N ASP A 231 9.66 3.30 -30.03
CA ASP A 231 10.75 4.03 -29.39
C ASP A 231 11.58 3.15 -28.41
N THR A 232 11.27 1.84 -28.35
CA THR A 232 11.89 0.91 -27.40
C THR A 232 13.00 0.03 -28.01
N LEU A 233 13.31 0.18 -29.31
CA LEU A 233 14.33 -0.63 -30.00
C LEU A 233 15.75 -0.48 -29.42
N LEU A 234 16.04 0.66 -28.79
CA LEU A 234 17.34 0.92 -28.16
C LEU A 234 17.57 0.09 -26.87
N TYR A 235 16.50 -0.31 -26.18
CA TYR A 235 16.59 -1.14 -24.97
C TYR A 235 16.68 -2.64 -25.30
N ALA A 236 16.04 -3.09 -26.37
CA ALA A 236 16.09 -4.49 -26.81
C ALA A 236 17.50 -4.92 -27.28
N LEU A 237 18.29 -4.00 -27.85
CA LEU A 237 19.69 -4.26 -28.20
C LEU A 237 20.59 -4.38 -26.95
N LYS A 238 20.19 -3.79 -25.82
CA LYS A 238 20.95 -3.86 -24.56
C LYS A 238 20.73 -5.18 -23.83
N ASP A 239 19.54 -5.78 -23.96
CA ASP A 239 19.23 -7.09 -23.38
C ASP A 239 19.76 -8.27 -24.20
N ALA A 240 19.95 -8.09 -25.52
CA ALA A 240 20.57 -9.11 -26.38
C ALA A 240 22.08 -9.31 -26.09
N ALA A 241 22.76 -8.31 -25.53
CA ALA A 241 24.18 -8.39 -25.16
C ALA A 241 24.43 -9.02 -23.78
N LEU A 242 23.37 -9.37 -23.01
CA LEU A 242 23.46 -10.01 -21.70
C LEU A 242 23.29 -11.54 -21.75
N PHE A 243 23.22 -12.11 -22.96
CA PHE A 243 23.10 -13.55 -23.21
C PHE A 243 24.31 -14.16 -23.93
N GLU A 244 25.48 -13.50 -23.87
CA GLU A 244 26.81 -14.13 -24.00
C GLU A 244 27.52 -14.17 -22.64
#